data_AF-A0A3C2CVM8-F1
#
_entry.id   AF-A0A3C2CVM8-F1
#
_cell.length_a   1.000
_cell.length_b   1.000
_cell.length_c   1.000
_cell.angle_alpha   90.00
_cell.angle_beta   90.00
_cell.angle_gamma   90.00
#
_symmetry.space_group_name_H-M   'P 1'
#
loop_
_entity.id
_entity.type
_entity.pdbx_description
1 polymer ?
#
loop_
_entity_poly.entity_id
_entity_poly.type
_entity_poly.pdbx_seq_one_letter_code
_entity_poly.pdbx_strand_id
1 'polypeptide(L)'
;MKKMMRFILPASFLLLTAGCAPAESGGGEPDYEETKKMVVDILKTDDGKKAIQEVMGDDGMKEKLIMDQVVVTDTIQASLTSDKGKEFWKKSFEDPKFAESIAKSMKKENEELLKNLMKDPEYKGMMIEVMKDPELEKELTTVLKSKEYREHLQKVMTETFESPLFKAKLQDLIVKAAEEIQPQKPEGGGESGGGGSGGGGGESGGGGA
;
A
#
# COMPACT_ATOMS: atom_id res chain seq x y z
N MET A 1 -83.23 6.39 54.33
CA MET A 1 -83.93 5.10 54.47
C MET A 1 -83.36 4.11 53.45
N LYS A 2 -82.23 3.51 53.80
CA LYS A 2 -81.59 2.38 53.12
C LYS A 2 -82.11 1.11 53.80
N LYS A 3 -82.30 0.01 53.04
CA LYS A 3 -82.56 -1.37 53.51
C LYS A 3 -84.00 -1.70 53.91
N MET A 4 -84.94 -1.80 52.97
CA MET A 4 -86.09 -2.73 53.14
C MET A 4 -86.91 -2.95 51.85
N MET A 5 -86.29 -3.31 50.71
CA MET A 5 -87.05 -4.01 49.65
C MET A 5 -86.09 -4.65 48.65
N ARG A 6 -85.20 -5.51 49.17
CA ARG A 6 -84.16 -6.21 48.40
C ARG A 6 -84.53 -7.70 48.24
N PHE A 7 -85.83 -8.00 48.12
CA PHE A 7 -86.36 -9.38 48.15
C PHE A 7 -87.57 -9.66 47.23
N ILE A 8 -87.84 -8.84 46.20
CA ILE A 8 -88.88 -9.13 45.16
C ILE A 8 -88.27 -9.37 43.76
N LEU A 9 -86.96 -9.63 43.72
CA LEU A 9 -86.34 -10.51 42.73
C LEU A 9 -86.89 -11.92 43.03
N PRO A 10 -87.73 -12.60 42.21
CA PRO A 10 -87.53 -12.82 40.77
C PRO A 10 -88.81 -13.21 39.96
N ALA A 11 -89.96 -12.54 40.12
CA ALA A 11 -91.24 -13.01 39.53
C ALA A 11 -91.67 -12.33 38.21
N SER A 12 -90.96 -11.30 37.74
CA SER A 12 -91.38 -10.48 36.58
C SER A 12 -90.45 -10.62 35.36
N PHE A 13 -89.52 -11.57 35.38
CA PHE A 13 -88.54 -11.81 34.29
C PHE A 13 -88.92 -12.98 33.36
N LEU A 14 -90.15 -13.51 33.45
CA LEU A 14 -90.55 -14.74 32.74
C LEU A 14 -91.60 -14.55 31.64
N LEU A 15 -91.89 -13.32 31.20
CA LEU A 15 -93.03 -13.03 30.30
C LEU A 15 -92.68 -12.25 29.01
N LEU A 16 -91.40 -12.13 28.63
CA LEU A 16 -90.99 -11.42 27.40
C LEU A 16 -90.29 -12.27 26.31
N THR A 17 -90.30 -13.61 26.41
CA THR A 17 -89.61 -14.46 25.41
C THR A 17 -90.55 -15.44 24.69
N ALA A 18 -91.69 -14.96 24.18
CA ALA A 18 -92.54 -15.74 23.29
C ALA A 18 -92.86 -14.97 22.00
N GLY A 19 -92.14 -15.29 20.93
CA GLY A 19 -92.63 -15.17 19.55
C GLY A 19 -92.05 -14.04 18.69
N CYS A 20 -90.97 -14.33 17.97
CA CYS A 20 -90.82 -13.91 16.58
C CYS A 20 -90.06 -14.99 15.79
N ALA A 21 -90.47 -15.20 14.55
CA ALA A 21 -90.21 -16.33 13.66
C ALA A 21 -88.72 -16.57 13.31
N PRO A 22 -88.35 -17.77 12.79
CA PRO A 22 -86.96 -18.08 12.47
C PRO A 22 -86.57 -17.36 11.17
N ALA A 23 -85.67 -16.39 11.29
CA ALA A 23 -84.78 -16.03 10.20
C ALA A 23 -83.46 -16.79 10.45
N GLU A 24 -83.23 -17.82 9.66
CA GLU A 24 -81.89 -18.37 9.48
C GLU A 24 -80.97 -17.26 8.94
N SER A 25 -79.93 -16.92 9.70
CA SER A 25 -78.63 -16.55 9.15
C SER A 25 -77.63 -16.58 10.29
N GLY A 26 -76.76 -17.59 10.25
CA GLY A 26 -75.89 -17.98 11.33
C GLY A 26 -74.91 -16.91 11.79
N GLY A 27 -74.53 -17.03 13.06
CA GLY A 27 -73.22 -16.59 13.50
C GLY A 27 -72.16 -17.39 12.73
N GLY A 28 -71.57 -16.74 11.75
CA GLY A 28 -70.22 -17.05 11.28
C GLY A 28 -69.34 -15.91 11.72
N GLU A 29 -68.13 -16.21 12.20
CA GLU A 29 -67.04 -15.23 12.28
C GLU A 29 -67.06 -14.37 11.01
N PRO A 30 -66.84 -13.04 11.09
CA PRO A 30 -66.57 -12.26 9.89
C PRO A 30 -65.48 -13.00 9.11
N ASP A 31 -65.83 -13.42 7.89
CA ASP A 31 -65.04 -14.35 7.10
C ASP A 31 -63.64 -13.76 6.94
N TYR A 32 -62.69 -14.35 7.66
CA TYR A 32 -61.31 -13.88 7.72
C TYR A 32 -60.71 -13.85 6.30
N GLU A 33 -61.14 -14.75 5.41
CA GLU A 33 -60.71 -14.77 4.02
C GLU A 33 -61.35 -13.64 3.21
N GLU A 34 -62.60 -13.27 3.47
CA GLU A 34 -63.24 -12.11 2.84
C GLU A 34 -62.58 -10.79 3.27
N THR A 35 -62.29 -10.65 4.56
CA THR A 35 -61.58 -9.47 5.11
C THR A 35 -60.15 -9.38 4.57
N LYS A 36 -59.43 -10.49 4.51
CA LYS A 36 -58.09 -10.59 3.93
C LYS A 36 -58.08 -10.24 2.45
N LYS A 37 -59.06 -10.73 1.69
CA LYS A 37 -59.22 -10.42 0.27
C LYS A 37 -59.49 -8.92 0.07
N MET A 38 -60.36 -8.34 0.89
CA MET A 38 -60.63 -6.90 0.89
C MET A 38 -59.36 -6.09 1.18
N VAL A 39 -58.58 -6.46 2.19
CA VAL A 39 -57.31 -5.77 2.53
C VAL A 39 -56.28 -5.90 1.39
N VAL A 40 -56.14 -7.09 0.79
CA VAL A 40 -55.23 -7.31 -0.34
C VAL A 40 -55.66 -6.48 -1.56
N ASP A 41 -56.96 -6.39 -1.82
CA ASP A 41 -57.49 -5.59 -2.92
C ASP A 41 -57.28 -4.09 -2.68
N ILE A 42 -57.50 -3.60 -1.44
CA ILE A 42 -57.19 -2.21 -1.04
C ILE A 42 -55.70 -1.90 -1.25
N LEU A 43 -54.78 -2.78 -0.82
CA LEU A 43 -53.34 -2.59 -1.03
C LEU A 43 -52.93 -2.58 -2.51
N LYS A 44 -53.69 -3.29 -3.37
CA LYS A 44 -53.43 -3.34 -4.81
C LYS A 44 -54.05 -2.18 -5.58
N THR A 45 -55.04 -1.49 -5.02
CA THR A 45 -55.63 -0.29 -5.62
C THR A 45 -54.60 0.82 -5.79
N ASP A 46 -54.88 1.75 -6.71
CA ASP A 46 -54.00 2.89 -6.95
C ASP A 46 -53.89 3.80 -5.71
N ASP A 47 -54.94 3.90 -4.91
CA ASP A 47 -54.93 4.67 -3.67
C ASP A 47 -54.10 3.98 -2.58
N GLY A 48 -54.17 2.65 -2.47
CA GLY A 48 -53.30 1.87 -1.58
C GLY A 48 -51.82 1.98 -1.94
N LYS A 49 -51.48 1.92 -3.24
CA LYS A 49 -50.11 2.14 -3.71
C LYS A 49 -49.63 3.56 -3.46
N LYS A 50 -50.47 4.57 -3.71
CA LYS A 50 -50.13 5.98 -3.43
C LYS A 50 -49.90 6.23 -1.94
N ALA A 51 -50.75 5.69 -1.08
CA ALA A 51 -50.61 5.81 0.36
C ALA A 51 -49.29 5.18 0.86
N ILE A 52 -48.91 4.00 0.33
CA ILE A 52 -47.62 3.38 0.64
C ILE A 52 -46.46 4.25 0.11
N GLN A 53 -46.56 4.79 -1.11
CA GLN A 53 -45.54 5.67 -1.67
C GLN A 53 -45.37 6.96 -0.88
N GLU A 54 -46.45 7.54 -0.38
CA GLU A 54 -46.43 8.74 0.46
C GLU A 54 -45.77 8.45 1.82
N VAL A 55 -46.12 7.32 2.44
CA VAL A 55 -45.49 6.88 3.69
C VAL A 55 -44.02 6.50 3.48
N MET A 56 -43.64 5.84 2.38
CA MET A 56 -42.24 5.59 2.04
C MET A 56 -41.49 6.87 1.60
N GLY A 57 -42.23 7.91 1.23
CA GLY A 57 -41.71 9.24 0.93
C GLY A 57 -41.37 10.03 2.18
N ASP A 58 -41.92 9.68 3.34
CA ASP A 58 -41.63 10.29 4.62
C ASP A 58 -40.19 9.97 5.07
N ASP A 59 -39.46 11.01 5.47
CA ASP A 59 -38.04 10.89 5.83
C ASP A 59 -37.83 10.02 7.08
N GLY A 60 -38.78 10.00 8.02
CA GLY A 60 -38.73 9.12 9.19
C GLY A 60 -38.93 7.65 8.84
N MET A 61 -39.74 7.35 7.82
CA MET A 61 -39.92 5.99 7.32
C MET A 61 -38.72 5.53 6.47
N LYS A 62 -38.16 6.41 5.62
CA LYS A 62 -36.94 6.12 4.86
C LYS A 62 -35.76 5.81 5.78
N GLU A 63 -35.57 6.61 6.82
CA GLU A 63 -34.52 6.37 7.81
C GLU A 63 -34.70 4.99 8.45
N LYS A 64 -35.91 4.66 8.92
CA LYS A 64 -36.17 3.36 9.56
C LYS A 64 -36.01 2.15 8.62
N LEU A 65 -36.31 2.31 7.32
CA LEU A 65 -36.14 1.27 6.31
C LEU A 65 -34.67 1.10 5.89
N ILE A 66 -33.92 2.20 5.78
CA ILE A 66 -32.48 2.20 5.46
C ILE A 66 -31.65 1.72 6.66
N MET A 67 -32.14 1.88 7.89
CA MET A 67 -31.46 1.42 9.11
C MET A 67 -31.53 -0.09 9.36
N ASP A 68 -32.01 -0.90 8.41
CA ASP A 68 -31.76 -2.35 8.45
C ASP A 68 -30.27 -2.61 8.18
N GLN A 69 -29.46 -2.43 9.22
CA GLN A 69 -28.00 -2.41 9.16
C GLN A 69 -27.44 -3.70 8.56
N VAL A 70 -28.08 -4.84 8.78
CA VAL A 70 -27.58 -6.13 8.26
C VAL A 70 -27.66 -6.14 6.74
N VAL A 71 -28.79 -5.75 6.16
CA VAL A 71 -28.97 -5.71 4.71
C VAL A 71 -28.07 -4.65 4.08
N VAL A 72 -27.90 -3.48 4.71
CA VAL A 72 -26.99 -2.43 4.22
C VAL A 72 -25.53 -2.87 4.28
N THR A 73 -25.08 -3.43 5.40
CA THR A 73 -23.70 -3.93 5.55
C THR A 73 -23.42 -5.07 4.58
N ASP A 74 -24.32 -6.05 4.46
CA ASP A 74 -24.16 -7.17 3.53
C ASP A 74 -24.16 -6.70 2.08
N THR A 75 -25.01 -5.74 1.73
CA THR A 75 -25.05 -5.17 0.38
C THR A 75 -23.79 -4.38 0.07
N ILE A 76 -23.27 -3.59 1.00
CA ILE A 76 -22.01 -2.85 0.84
C ILE A 76 -20.85 -3.84 0.71
N GLN A 77 -20.78 -4.85 1.59
CA GLN A 77 -19.73 -5.86 1.55
C GLN A 77 -19.79 -6.63 0.23
N ALA A 78 -20.95 -7.12 -0.19
CA ALA A 78 -21.12 -7.81 -1.45
C ALA A 78 -20.76 -6.92 -2.64
N SER A 79 -21.17 -5.64 -2.62
CA SER A 79 -20.88 -4.70 -3.71
C SER A 79 -19.40 -4.39 -3.81
N LEU A 80 -18.73 -4.12 -2.68
CA LEU A 80 -17.29 -3.77 -2.64
C LEU A 80 -16.39 -4.98 -2.92
N THR A 81 -16.79 -6.19 -2.51
CA THR A 81 -16.01 -7.41 -2.74
C THR A 81 -16.30 -8.07 -4.08
N SER A 82 -17.42 -7.71 -4.74
CA SER A 82 -17.74 -8.19 -6.08
C SER A 82 -16.77 -7.67 -7.14
N ASP A 83 -16.77 -8.32 -8.30
CA ASP A 83 -16.00 -7.85 -9.45
C ASP A 83 -16.45 -6.47 -9.94
N LYS A 84 -17.73 -6.10 -9.75
CA LYS A 84 -18.22 -4.74 -10.00
C LYS A 84 -17.56 -3.71 -9.08
N GLY A 85 -17.33 -4.06 -7.82
CA GLY A 85 -16.57 -3.24 -6.88
C GLY A 85 -15.12 -3.05 -7.32
N LYS A 86 -14.45 -4.14 -7.76
CA LYS A 86 -13.09 -4.05 -8.33
C LYS A 86 -13.04 -3.17 -9.58
N GLU A 87 -14.00 -3.30 -10.48
CA GLU A 87 -14.09 -2.44 -11.67
C GLU A 87 -14.36 -0.98 -11.32
N PHE A 88 -15.21 -0.71 -10.33
CA PHE A 88 -15.44 0.62 -9.81
C PHE A 88 -14.12 1.23 -9.32
N TRP A 89 -13.39 0.54 -8.44
CA TRP A 89 -12.10 1.03 -7.95
C TRP A 89 -11.09 1.25 -9.08
N LYS A 90 -10.97 0.33 -10.03
CA LYS A 90 -10.08 0.51 -11.21
C LYS A 90 -10.40 1.80 -11.96
N LYS A 91 -11.67 2.01 -12.31
CA LYS A 91 -12.12 3.23 -13.02
C LYS A 91 -11.96 4.48 -12.17
N SER A 92 -12.21 4.40 -10.86
CA SER A 92 -12.03 5.53 -9.96
C SER A 92 -10.57 5.93 -9.82
N PHE A 93 -9.63 4.97 -9.79
CA PHE A 93 -8.20 5.27 -9.76
C PHE A 93 -7.65 5.81 -11.10
N GLU A 94 -8.39 5.68 -12.21
CA GLU A 94 -8.07 6.36 -13.47
C GLU A 94 -8.36 7.87 -13.42
N ASP A 95 -9.24 8.34 -12.52
CA ASP A 95 -9.47 9.76 -12.30
C ASP A 95 -8.33 10.37 -11.46
N PRO A 96 -7.54 11.33 -12.01
CA PRO A 96 -6.44 11.95 -11.28
C PRO A 96 -6.86 12.63 -9.99
N LYS A 97 -8.06 13.24 -9.93
CA LYS A 97 -8.52 13.93 -8.71
C LYS A 97 -8.83 12.95 -7.59
N PHE A 98 -9.44 11.81 -7.95
CA PHE A 98 -9.70 10.74 -7.01
C PHE A 98 -8.39 10.11 -6.52
N ALA A 99 -7.50 9.75 -7.44
CA ALA A 99 -6.19 9.21 -7.11
C ALA A 99 -5.36 10.17 -6.23
N GLU A 100 -5.39 11.48 -6.52
CA GLU A 100 -4.71 12.50 -5.72
C GLU A 100 -5.29 12.58 -4.29
N SER A 101 -6.62 12.60 -4.16
CA SER A 101 -7.28 12.64 -2.85
C SER A 101 -6.92 11.42 -2.01
N ILE A 102 -6.98 10.24 -2.61
CA ILE A 102 -6.64 8.98 -1.97
C ILE A 102 -5.15 8.93 -1.60
N ALA A 103 -4.25 9.31 -2.51
CA ALA A 103 -2.81 9.37 -2.25
C ALA A 103 -2.48 10.36 -1.12
N LYS A 104 -3.13 11.53 -1.08
CA LYS A 104 -2.97 12.50 0.01
C LYS A 104 -3.45 11.94 1.35
N SER A 105 -4.59 11.24 1.35
CA SER A 105 -5.12 10.62 2.57
C SER A 105 -4.20 9.52 3.12
N MET A 106 -3.60 8.71 2.24
CA MET A 106 -2.70 7.62 2.60
C MET A 106 -1.25 8.06 2.81
N LYS A 107 -0.89 9.31 2.51
CA LYS A 107 0.50 9.78 2.52
C LYS A 107 1.23 9.46 3.83
N LYS A 108 0.60 9.73 4.97
CA LYS A 108 1.21 9.55 6.29
C LYS A 108 1.47 8.07 6.59
N GLU A 109 0.45 7.24 6.44
CA GLU A 109 0.56 5.79 6.68
C GLU A 109 1.51 5.12 5.69
N ASN A 110 1.51 5.55 4.42
CA ASN A 110 2.44 5.06 3.41
C ASN A 110 3.89 5.47 3.72
N GLU A 111 4.13 6.69 4.19
CA GLU A 111 5.46 7.15 4.63
C GLU A 111 5.96 6.34 5.84
N GLU A 112 5.08 6.08 6.81
CA GLU A 112 5.41 5.26 7.98
C GLU A 112 5.71 3.81 7.58
N LEU A 113 4.88 3.22 6.71
CA LEU A 113 5.10 1.89 6.14
C LEU A 113 6.46 1.83 5.44
N LEU A 114 6.78 2.77 4.56
CA LEU A 114 8.07 2.82 3.86
C LEU A 114 9.25 2.96 4.83
N LYS A 115 9.12 3.80 5.86
CA LYS A 115 10.15 3.94 6.91
C LYS A 115 10.38 2.65 7.70
N ASN A 116 9.31 1.89 7.94
CA ASN A 116 9.40 0.61 8.63
C ASN A 116 9.96 -0.47 7.72
N LEU A 117 9.55 -0.53 6.45
CA LEU A 117 10.12 -1.43 5.44
C LEU A 117 11.61 -1.16 5.21
N MET A 118 12.06 0.11 5.23
CA MET A 118 13.49 0.42 5.17
C MET A 118 14.32 -0.16 6.32
N LYS A 119 13.69 -0.58 7.42
CA LYS A 119 14.38 -1.26 8.54
C LYS A 119 14.36 -2.79 8.38
N ASP A 120 13.42 -3.30 7.59
CA ASP A 120 13.23 -4.72 7.34
C ASP A 120 14.37 -5.33 6.47
N PRO A 121 14.92 -6.50 6.82
CA PRO A 121 16.00 -7.14 6.07
C PRO A 121 15.63 -7.53 4.64
N GLU A 122 14.41 -8.00 4.39
CA GLU A 122 13.98 -8.45 3.06
C GLU A 122 13.85 -7.25 2.12
N TYR A 123 13.21 -6.18 2.59
CA TYR A 123 13.09 -4.95 1.81
C TYR A 123 14.43 -4.28 1.55
N LYS A 124 15.36 -4.32 2.53
CA LYS A 124 16.76 -3.89 2.29
C LYS A 124 17.45 -4.74 1.24
N GLY A 125 17.21 -6.06 1.24
CA GLY A 125 17.74 -6.97 0.21
C GLY A 125 17.31 -6.53 -1.19
N MET A 126 16.00 -6.32 -1.39
CA MET A 126 15.46 -5.81 -2.65
C MET A 126 16.02 -4.43 -3.01
N MET A 127 16.19 -3.53 -2.03
CA MET A 127 16.77 -2.21 -2.28
C MET A 127 18.25 -2.30 -2.71
N ILE A 128 19.03 -3.22 -2.13
CA ILE A 128 20.42 -3.46 -2.53
C ILE A 128 20.47 -4.01 -3.97
N GLU A 129 19.53 -4.85 -4.37
CA GLU A 129 19.43 -5.30 -5.76
C GLU A 129 19.14 -4.14 -6.71
N VAL A 130 18.22 -3.24 -6.35
CA VAL A 130 17.99 -2.00 -7.11
C VAL A 130 19.27 -1.17 -7.20
N MET A 131 20.04 -1.04 -6.11
CA MET A 131 21.31 -0.30 -6.12
C MET A 131 22.41 -0.92 -7.01
N LYS A 132 22.28 -2.19 -7.39
CA LYS A 132 23.20 -2.87 -8.32
C LYS A 132 22.83 -2.63 -9.79
N ASP A 133 21.83 -1.81 -10.07
CA ASP A 133 21.49 -1.45 -11.44
C ASP A 133 22.69 -0.79 -12.16
N PRO A 134 22.99 -1.16 -13.42
CA PRO A 134 24.12 -0.59 -14.17
C PRO A 134 24.09 0.92 -14.33
N GLU A 135 22.92 1.57 -14.31
CA GLU A 135 22.84 3.03 -14.35
C GLU A 135 23.34 3.65 -13.04
N LEU A 136 22.96 3.08 -11.90
CA LEU A 136 23.44 3.51 -10.59
C LEU A 136 24.93 3.22 -10.41
N GLU A 137 25.45 2.12 -10.98
CA GLU A 137 26.87 1.82 -10.97
C GLU A 137 27.68 2.89 -11.74
N LYS A 138 27.16 3.39 -12.86
CA LYS A 138 27.80 4.49 -13.63
C LYS A 138 27.82 5.80 -12.84
N GLU A 139 26.71 6.14 -12.19
CA GLU A 139 26.64 7.32 -11.31
C GLU A 139 27.61 7.19 -10.14
N LEU A 140 27.64 6.03 -9.48
CA LEU A 140 28.60 5.76 -8.40
C LEU A 140 30.05 5.86 -8.90
N THR A 141 30.35 5.30 -10.08
CA THR A 141 31.68 5.40 -10.69
C THR A 141 32.06 6.84 -11.02
N THR A 142 31.09 7.67 -11.40
CA THR A 142 31.30 9.10 -11.66
C THR A 142 31.62 9.84 -10.37
N VAL A 143 30.90 9.53 -9.28
CA VAL A 143 31.19 10.07 -7.94
C VAL A 143 32.57 9.63 -7.45
N LEU A 144 32.96 8.36 -7.63
CA LEU A 144 34.29 7.87 -7.28
C LEU A 144 35.42 8.52 -8.12
N LYS A 145 35.10 9.03 -9.30
CA LYS A 145 36.04 9.79 -10.14
C LYS A 145 35.98 11.30 -9.92
N SER A 146 35.09 11.77 -9.04
CA SER A 146 34.92 13.19 -8.75
C SER A 146 36.17 13.78 -8.09
N LYS A 147 36.31 15.09 -8.17
CA LYS A 147 37.46 15.80 -7.60
C LYS A 147 37.51 15.64 -6.08
N GLU A 148 36.35 15.71 -5.43
CA GLU A 148 36.18 15.58 -3.98
C GLU A 148 36.63 14.19 -3.51
N TYR A 149 36.22 13.13 -4.22
CA TYR A 149 36.66 11.77 -3.87
C TYR A 149 38.14 11.56 -4.16
N ARG A 150 38.69 12.18 -5.22
CA ARG A 150 40.14 12.15 -5.51
C ARG A 150 40.98 12.81 -4.42
N GLU A 151 40.55 13.93 -3.83
CA GLU A 151 41.23 14.57 -2.71
C GLU A 151 41.28 13.63 -1.49
N HIS A 152 40.16 12.98 -1.18
CA HIS A 152 40.12 11.94 -0.14
C HIS A 152 41.04 10.75 -0.47
N LEU A 153 41.02 10.26 -1.71
CA LEU A 153 41.89 9.20 -2.21
C LEU A 153 43.38 9.57 -2.08
N GLN A 154 43.75 10.79 -2.44
CA GLN A 154 45.12 11.28 -2.32
C GLN A 154 45.57 11.34 -0.86
N LYS A 155 44.68 11.74 0.05
CA LYS A 155 44.96 11.73 1.49
C LYS A 155 45.19 10.30 2.00
N VAL A 156 44.29 9.37 1.69
CA VAL A 156 44.41 7.96 2.07
C VAL A 156 45.68 7.33 1.48
N MET A 157 46.02 7.64 0.23
CA MET A 157 47.27 7.18 -0.40
C MET A 157 48.49 7.73 0.32
N THR A 158 48.51 9.03 0.65
CA THR A 158 49.60 9.65 1.40
C THR A 158 49.77 8.98 2.77
N GLU A 159 48.69 8.81 3.52
CA GLU A 159 48.70 8.11 4.81
C GLU A 159 49.19 6.65 4.68
N THR A 160 48.79 5.97 3.60
CA THR A 160 49.25 4.60 3.29
C THR A 160 50.75 4.55 3.01
N PHE A 161 51.27 5.49 2.19
CA PHE A 161 52.72 5.59 1.93
C PHE A 161 53.50 6.01 3.17
N GLU A 162 52.89 6.77 4.07
CA GLU A 162 53.51 7.20 5.32
C GLU A 162 53.53 6.10 6.39
N SER A 163 52.72 5.06 6.23
CA SER A 163 52.67 3.91 7.12
C SER A 163 54.04 3.24 7.25
N PRO A 164 54.53 2.97 8.47
CA PRO A 164 55.81 2.29 8.69
C PRO A 164 55.92 0.95 7.96
N LEU A 165 54.82 0.20 7.87
CA LEU A 165 54.79 -1.07 7.14
C LEU A 165 54.99 -0.89 5.65
N PHE A 166 54.41 0.16 5.07
CA PHE A 166 54.55 0.44 3.64
C PHE A 166 55.92 1.02 3.31
N LYS A 167 56.44 1.92 4.16
CA LYS A 167 57.82 2.43 4.05
C LYS A 167 58.85 1.31 4.10
N ALA A 168 58.71 0.36 5.02
CA ALA A 168 59.60 -0.80 5.10
C ALA A 168 59.53 -1.66 3.83
N LYS A 169 58.31 -1.96 3.33
CA LYS A 169 58.15 -2.69 2.07
C LYS A 169 58.75 -1.94 0.86
N LEU A 170 58.62 -0.61 0.83
CA LEU A 170 59.18 0.21 -0.23
C LEU A 170 60.71 0.20 -0.17
N GLN A 171 61.29 0.29 1.03
CA GLN A 171 62.72 0.17 1.25
C GLN A 171 63.23 -1.21 0.82
N ASP A 172 62.57 -2.30 1.22
CA ASP A 172 62.93 -3.65 0.81
C ASP A 172 62.86 -3.83 -0.72
N LEU A 173 61.85 -3.24 -1.37
CA LEU A 173 61.74 -3.25 -2.83
C LEU A 173 62.87 -2.46 -3.51
N ILE A 174 63.22 -1.29 -2.98
CA ILE A 174 64.33 -0.47 -3.49
C ILE A 174 65.66 -1.22 -3.33
N VAL A 175 65.89 -1.87 -2.19
CA VAL A 175 67.08 -2.68 -1.95
C VAL A 175 67.14 -3.86 -2.93
N LYS A 176 66.06 -4.61 -3.10
CA LYS A 176 65.99 -5.72 -4.08
C LYS A 176 66.22 -5.25 -5.53
N ALA A 177 65.60 -4.14 -5.92
CA ALA A 177 65.80 -3.58 -7.25
C ALA A 177 67.26 -3.12 -7.45
N ALA A 178 67.90 -2.55 -6.42
CA ALA A 178 69.31 -2.19 -6.47
C ALA A 178 70.24 -3.41 -6.53
N GLU A 179 69.88 -4.51 -5.87
CA GLU A 179 70.57 -5.80 -5.99
C GLU A 179 70.43 -6.41 -7.38
N GLU A 180 69.25 -6.29 -8.03
CA GLU A 180 69.02 -6.72 -9.41
C GLU A 180 69.69 -5.81 -10.45
N ILE A 181 69.90 -4.52 -10.13
CA ILE A 181 70.61 -3.54 -10.98
C ILE A 181 72.13 -3.60 -10.77
N GLN A 182 72.64 -4.40 -9.80
CA GLN A 182 74.09 -4.62 -9.74
C GLN A 182 74.56 -5.17 -11.09
N PRO A 183 75.54 -4.51 -11.74
CA PRO A 183 76.05 -5.00 -13.00
C PRO A 183 76.55 -6.42 -12.75
N GLN A 184 76.13 -7.36 -13.60
CA GLN A 184 76.92 -8.56 -13.82
C GLN A 184 78.36 -8.10 -13.99
N LYS A 185 79.19 -8.38 -12.99
CA LYS A 185 80.61 -8.08 -13.02
C LYS A 185 81.16 -8.59 -14.35
N PRO A 186 81.84 -7.76 -15.16
CA PRO A 186 82.74 -8.29 -16.16
C PRO A 186 83.83 -9.03 -15.39
N GLU A 187 83.88 -10.36 -15.51
CA GLU A 187 85.04 -11.13 -15.11
C GLU A 187 86.23 -10.64 -15.92
N GLY A 188 87.15 -9.94 -15.26
CA GLY A 188 88.47 -9.67 -15.79
C GLY A 188 89.27 -10.98 -15.86
N GLY A 189 89.44 -11.49 -17.08
CA GLY A 189 90.51 -12.39 -17.48
C GLY A 189 91.38 -11.68 -18.50
N GLY A 190 92.67 -11.53 -18.22
CA GLY A 190 93.59 -10.67 -18.96
C GLY A 190 94.00 -11.15 -20.35
N GLU A 191 94.41 -10.14 -21.13
CA GLU A 191 95.47 -10.14 -22.16
C GLU A 191 95.28 -10.98 -23.43
N SER A 192 94.94 -10.30 -24.53
CA SER A 192 95.69 -10.41 -25.79
C SER A 192 95.24 -9.34 -26.80
N GLY A 193 96.17 -8.45 -27.17
CA GLY A 193 96.41 -8.08 -28.56
C GLY A 193 95.59 -6.95 -29.20
N GLY A 194 96.31 -5.88 -29.58
CA GLY A 194 96.16 -5.35 -30.94
C GLY A 194 95.53 -3.97 -31.09
N GLY A 195 96.39 -2.95 -31.01
CA GLY A 195 96.51 -1.76 -31.88
C GLY A 195 95.31 -1.22 -32.67
N GLY A 196 95.21 0.12 -32.70
CA GLY A 196 94.63 0.82 -33.86
C GLY A 196 93.92 2.13 -33.58
N SER A 197 94.71 3.19 -33.44
CA SER A 197 94.55 4.54 -34.03
C SER A 197 93.17 5.02 -34.52
N GLY A 198 92.85 6.27 -34.12
CA GLY A 198 92.03 7.23 -34.87
C GLY A 198 90.57 7.25 -34.42
N GLY A 199 89.94 8.38 -34.09
CA GLY A 199 90.26 9.76 -34.34
C GLY A 199 88.93 10.48 -34.60
N GLY A 200 88.75 11.64 -33.96
CA GLY A 200 87.91 12.73 -34.48
C GLY A 200 86.39 12.64 -34.30
N GLY A 201 85.89 13.48 -33.39
CA GLY A 201 85.00 14.58 -33.77
C GLY A 201 83.49 14.34 -33.72
N GLY A 202 82.77 15.36 -33.24
CA GLY A 202 81.41 15.63 -33.70
C GLY A 202 80.32 15.75 -32.63
N GLU A 203 80.40 16.79 -31.81
CA GLU A 203 79.41 17.89 -31.78
C GLU A 203 77.90 17.58 -31.62
N SER A 204 77.37 18.04 -30.47
CA SER A 204 76.22 18.96 -30.30
C SER A 204 74.76 18.52 -30.49
N GLY A 205 73.94 19.14 -29.64
CA GLY A 205 72.51 19.42 -29.84
C GLY A 205 71.63 18.52 -28.99
N GLY A 206 70.97 18.94 -27.91
CA GLY A 206 70.44 20.26 -27.61
C GLY A 206 68.91 20.22 -27.64
N GLY A 207 68.27 20.62 -26.54
CA GLY A 207 66.98 21.30 -26.58
C GLY A 207 65.71 20.45 -26.59
N GLY A 208 65.11 20.33 -25.41
CA GLY A 208 63.73 20.73 -25.08
C GLY A 208 62.59 20.53 -26.09
N ALA A 209 61.56 19.82 -25.65
CA ALA A 209 60.24 20.39 -25.34
C ALA A 209 59.51 19.42 -24.39
#